data_AF-A0AAD6CBP0-F1
#
_entry.id   AF-A0AAD6CBP0-F1
#
_cell.length_a   1.000
_cell.length_b   1.000
_cell.length_c   1.000
_cell.angle_alpha   90.00
_cell.angle_beta   90.00
_cell.angle_gamma   90.00
#
_symmetry.space_group_name_H-M   'P 1'
#
loop_
_entity.id
_entity.type
_entity.pdbx_description
1 polymer ?
#
loop_
_entity_poly.entity_id
_entity_poly.type
_entity_poly.pdbx_seq_one_letter_code
_entity_poly.pdbx_strand_id
1 'polypeptide(L)'
;MASPETVSTILARALPDLKADGDPTDSSTLPSVDFVAGLKPWSAFKSDIISDFQLQQWSQTVLGYYSQGPFSLETESVFVATERGVRGRSNQRIGHMLGSVFKEQQIDLRFADFKYQPHVMPDVRAPNSIIITRSAELGVVGEVRMPWVAQYDLKVMVDLMDAGDDTKFRHGIGQLAHSMKELDIKYGFLTNYNQTVFVRQVLLSDGMGLE
;
A
#
# COMPACT_ATOMS: atom_id res chain seq x y z
N MET A 1 13.72 -9.58 26.42
CA MET A 1 13.18 -8.35 27.04
C MET A 1 12.45 -7.56 25.97
N ALA A 2 11.32 -6.94 26.29
CA ALA A 2 10.58 -6.13 25.34
C ALA A 2 11.06 -4.67 25.40
N SER A 3 11.22 -4.03 24.25
CA SER A 3 11.64 -2.62 24.14
C SER A 3 10.43 -1.73 23.84
N PRO A 4 10.26 -0.59 24.52
CA PRO A 4 9.18 0.35 24.21
C PRO A 4 9.35 0.91 22.80
N GLU A 5 8.24 1.08 22.08
CA GLU A 5 8.23 1.72 20.77
C GLU A 5 7.38 2.99 20.77
N THR A 6 7.96 4.07 20.23
CA THR A 6 7.30 5.36 19.94
C THR A 6 6.81 5.38 18.49
N VAL A 7 6.11 6.45 18.09
CA VAL A 7 5.58 6.57 16.72
C VAL A 7 6.68 6.42 15.65
N SER A 8 7.78 7.17 15.77
CA SER A 8 8.84 7.15 14.75
C SER A 8 9.55 5.80 14.68
N THR A 9 9.74 5.11 15.81
CA THR A 9 10.38 3.79 15.83
C THR A 9 9.49 2.73 15.20
N ILE A 10 8.17 2.78 15.43
CA ILE A 10 7.21 1.86 14.81
C ILE A 10 7.17 2.06 13.29
N LEU A 11 7.12 3.32 12.83
CA LEU A 11 7.08 3.64 11.40
C LEU A 11 8.36 3.25 10.65
N ALA A 12 9.51 3.30 11.33
CA ALA A 12 10.80 2.94 10.75
C ALA A 12 11.06 1.42 10.71
N ARG A 13 10.20 0.61 11.34
CA ARG A 13 10.40 -0.83 11.46
C ARG A 13 9.94 -1.56 10.19
N ALA A 14 10.72 -2.56 9.79
CA ALA A 14 10.32 -3.48 8.72
C ALA A 14 9.12 -4.34 9.15
N LEU A 15 8.23 -4.63 8.20
CA LEU A 15 7.17 -5.61 8.41
C LEU A 15 7.77 -7.01 8.60
N PRO A 16 7.17 -7.88 9.41
CA PRO A 16 7.59 -9.28 9.49
C PRO A 16 7.41 -9.97 8.13
N ASP A 17 8.37 -10.78 7.73
CA ASP A 17 8.30 -11.55 6.47
C ASP A 17 7.04 -12.44 6.44
N LEU A 18 6.37 -12.47 5.29
CA LEU A 18 5.25 -13.39 5.08
C LEU A 18 5.75 -14.84 5.06
N LYS A 19 5.00 -15.73 5.70
CA LYS A 19 5.19 -17.16 5.55
C LYS A 19 4.41 -17.66 4.35
N ALA A 20 5.05 -17.68 3.19
CA ALA A 20 4.48 -18.14 1.92
C ALA A 20 4.93 -19.57 1.54
N ASP A 21 5.21 -20.40 2.54
CA ASP A 21 5.69 -21.78 2.33
C ASP A 21 4.52 -22.68 1.88
N GLY A 22 4.72 -23.48 0.83
CA GLY A 22 3.73 -24.45 0.34
C GLY A 22 3.53 -24.40 -1.18
N ASP A 23 2.28 -24.59 -1.62
CA ASP A 23 1.83 -24.49 -3.02
C ASP A 23 0.93 -23.26 -3.18
N PRO A 24 1.51 -22.05 -3.24
CA PRO A 24 0.73 -20.82 -3.26
C PRO A 24 0.07 -20.63 -4.63
N THR A 25 -1.11 -20.00 -4.64
CA THR A 25 -1.82 -19.77 -5.89
C THR A 25 -1.01 -18.90 -6.85
N ASP A 26 -0.85 -19.36 -8.08
CA ASP A 26 -0.20 -18.66 -9.19
C ASP A 26 -1.19 -17.90 -10.09
N SER A 27 -2.45 -18.33 -10.11
CA SER A 27 -3.52 -17.71 -10.87
C SER A 27 -3.99 -16.42 -10.19
N SER A 28 -3.63 -15.30 -10.81
CA SER A 28 -4.25 -14.02 -10.54
C SER A 28 -5.70 -14.04 -11.04
N THR A 29 -6.65 -13.60 -10.22
CA THR A 29 -8.07 -13.53 -10.59
C THR A 29 -8.45 -12.18 -11.21
N LEU A 30 -7.48 -11.39 -11.64
CA LEU A 30 -7.71 -10.01 -12.06
C LEU A 30 -7.80 -9.92 -13.60
N PRO A 31 -8.87 -9.32 -14.16
CA PRO A 31 -8.90 -8.95 -15.57
C PRO A 31 -7.76 -7.98 -15.92
N SER A 32 -7.16 -8.21 -17.09
CA SER A 32 -6.09 -7.42 -17.70
C SER A 32 -6.59 -6.04 -18.13
N VAL A 33 -6.53 -5.05 -17.23
CA VAL A 33 -6.74 -3.65 -17.58
C VAL A 33 -5.38 -2.98 -17.60
N ASP A 34 -4.98 -2.43 -18.75
CA ASP A 34 -3.74 -1.68 -18.89
C ASP A 34 -3.99 -0.18 -18.67
N PHE A 35 -3.04 0.49 -18.02
CA PHE A 35 -3.03 1.95 -17.95
C PHE A 35 -2.46 2.58 -19.24
N VAL A 36 -3.29 3.35 -19.94
CA VAL A 36 -2.96 3.90 -21.27
C VAL A 36 -2.65 5.40 -21.30
N ALA A 37 -2.83 6.13 -20.19
CA ALA A 37 -2.56 7.57 -20.11
C ALA A 37 -1.07 7.87 -19.85
N GLY A 38 -0.70 9.15 -19.85
CA GLY A 38 0.67 9.56 -19.55
C GLY A 38 1.15 9.03 -18.19
N LEU A 39 2.37 8.50 -18.17
CA LEU A 39 3.03 7.93 -17.00
C LEU A 39 4.44 8.50 -16.90
N LYS A 40 4.84 8.98 -15.73
CA LYS A 40 6.20 9.48 -15.47
C LYS A 40 6.66 9.07 -14.07
N PRO A 41 7.97 9.04 -13.77
CA PRO A 41 8.42 8.88 -12.40
C PRO A 41 8.12 10.13 -11.54
N TRP A 42 7.60 9.94 -10.33
CA TRP A 42 7.59 10.99 -9.30
C TRP A 42 9.01 11.28 -8.78
N SER A 43 9.74 12.11 -9.53
CA SER A 43 11.17 12.39 -9.31
C SER A 43 11.54 12.86 -7.89
N ALA A 44 10.70 13.68 -7.26
CA ALA A 44 10.93 14.20 -5.91
C ALA A 44 10.41 13.29 -4.77
N PHE A 45 9.75 12.17 -5.09
CA PHE A 45 9.03 11.36 -4.09
C PHE A 45 9.88 11.02 -2.87
N LYS A 46 11.08 10.45 -3.10
CA LYS A 46 11.94 10.00 -2.00
C LYS A 46 12.46 11.17 -1.17
N SER A 47 12.87 12.27 -1.79
CA SER A 47 13.35 13.44 -1.07
C SER A 47 12.25 14.10 -0.26
N ASP A 48 11.05 14.20 -0.82
CA ASP A 48 9.88 14.80 -0.17
C ASP A 48 9.51 14.00 1.08
N ILE A 49 9.38 12.66 0.96
CA ILE A 49 9.03 11.80 2.09
C ILE A 49 10.09 11.80 3.20
N ILE A 50 11.39 11.76 2.85
CA ILE A 50 12.45 11.81 3.86
C ILE A 50 12.44 13.16 4.58
N SER A 51 12.29 14.25 3.84
CA SER A 51 12.21 15.60 4.40
C SER A 51 11.01 15.73 5.34
N ASP A 52 9.82 15.35 4.87
CA ASP A 52 8.59 15.40 5.66
C ASP A 52 8.70 14.55 6.92
N PHE A 53 9.25 13.33 6.82
CA PHE A 53 9.44 12.46 7.98
C PHE A 53 10.41 13.04 9.01
N GLN A 54 11.47 13.72 8.57
CA GLN A 54 12.46 14.33 9.47
C GLN A 54 11.95 15.62 10.12
N LEU A 55 11.15 16.40 9.40
CA LEU A 55 10.58 17.66 9.88
C LEU A 55 9.35 17.44 10.77
N GLN A 56 8.66 16.31 10.63
CA GLN A 56 7.52 15.96 11.46
C GLN A 56 7.93 15.81 12.93
N GLN A 57 7.21 16.49 13.83
CA GLN A 57 7.37 16.30 15.26
C GLN A 57 6.65 15.02 15.70
N TRP A 58 7.40 13.93 15.86
CA TRP A 58 6.83 12.65 16.27
C TRP A 58 6.60 12.58 17.80
N SER A 59 5.39 12.20 18.21
CA SER A 59 5.04 11.94 19.61
C SER A 59 5.99 10.90 20.23
N GLN A 60 6.41 11.18 21.46
CA GLN A 60 7.24 10.30 22.27
C GLN A 60 6.42 9.33 23.12
N THR A 61 5.08 9.34 22.98
CA THR A 61 4.21 8.37 23.62
C THR A 61 4.56 6.96 23.17
N VAL A 62 4.67 6.05 24.13
CA VAL A 62 4.89 4.63 23.87
C VAL A 62 3.57 4.02 23.41
N LEU A 63 3.52 3.57 22.15
CA LEU A 63 2.34 2.95 21.55
C LEU A 63 2.35 1.42 21.66
N GLY A 64 3.49 0.83 21.98
CA GLY A 64 3.63 -0.61 22.10
C GLY A 64 4.98 -1.03 22.63
N TYR A 65 5.16 -2.34 22.75
CA TYR A 65 6.42 -2.94 23.13
C TYR A 65 6.79 -3.99 22.10
N TYR A 66 7.98 -3.85 21.54
CA TYR A 66 8.54 -4.81 20.62
C TYR A 66 9.24 -5.92 21.40
N SER A 67 8.93 -7.18 21.07
CA SER A 67 9.64 -8.32 21.65
C SER A 67 10.14 -9.23 20.55
N GLN A 68 11.38 -9.70 20.70
CA GLN A 68 11.93 -10.72 19.82
C GLN A 68 11.85 -12.10 20.47
N GLY A 69 11.49 -13.08 19.66
CA GLY A 69 11.41 -14.48 20.07
C GLY A 69 10.45 -15.29 19.20
N PRO A 70 10.56 -16.63 19.25
CA PRO A 70 9.74 -17.53 18.42
C PRO A 70 8.24 -17.48 18.73
N PHE A 71 7.88 -17.02 19.94
CA PHE A 71 6.49 -16.88 20.39
C PHE A 71 6.01 -15.42 20.39
N SER A 72 6.80 -14.49 19.87
CA SER A 72 6.42 -13.08 19.78
C SER A 72 5.30 -12.89 18.75
N LEU A 73 4.35 -12.02 19.05
CA LEU A 73 3.34 -11.56 18.08
C LEU A 73 3.97 -10.75 16.93
N GLU A 74 5.22 -10.30 17.10
CA GLU A 74 6.01 -9.64 16.06
C GLU A 74 6.59 -10.62 15.04
N THR A 75 6.59 -11.92 15.35
CA THR A 75 7.01 -12.97 14.41
C THR A 75 5.80 -13.44 13.60
N GLU A 76 5.94 -13.59 12.29
CA GLU A 76 4.85 -14.13 11.47
C GLU A 76 4.59 -15.60 11.84
N SER A 77 3.33 -15.92 12.08
CA SER A 77 2.87 -17.27 12.43
C SER A 77 1.76 -17.75 11.51
N VAL A 78 1.18 -16.84 10.70
CA VAL A 78 0.14 -17.14 9.74
C VAL A 78 0.79 -17.44 8.39
N PHE A 79 0.53 -18.63 7.88
CA PHE A 79 0.90 -19.02 6.52
C PHE A 79 -0.11 -18.46 5.51
N VAL A 80 0.39 -17.88 4.43
CA VAL A 80 -0.41 -17.27 3.36
C VAL A 80 -0.11 -17.93 2.03
N ALA A 81 -1.16 -18.32 1.32
CA ALA A 81 -1.05 -18.99 0.01
C ALA A 81 -1.96 -18.36 -1.05
N THR A 82 -2.62 -17.23 -0.74
CA THR A 82 -3.59 -16.57 -1.61
C THR A 82 -3.48 -15.05 -1.51
N GLU A 83 -3.93 -14.32 -2.54
CA GLU A 83 -4.03 -12.86 -2.52
C GLU A 83 -4.87 -12.35 -1.34
N ARG A 84 -5.97 -13.04 -1.01
CA ARG A 84 -6.81 -12.70 0.15
C ARG A 84 -6.04 -12.81 1.46
N GLY A 85 -5.19 -13.83 1.59
CA GLY A 85 -4.29 -14.00 2.74
C GLY A 85 -3.31 -12.83 2.86
N VAL A 86 -2.64 -12.47 1.76
CA VAL A 86 -1.71 -11.33 1.72
C VAL A 86 -2.42 -10.03 2.06
N ARG A 87 -3.62 -9.80 1.53
CA ARG A 87 -4.46 -8.63 1.85
C ARG A 87 -4.80 -8.58 3.34
N GLY A 88 -5.26 -9.69 3.92
CA GLY A 88 -5.58 -9.77 5.35
C GLY A 88 -4.36 -9.45 6.24
N ARG A 89 -3.18 -9.97 5.89
CA ARG A 89 -1.94 -9.67 6.61
C ARG A 89 -1.48 -8.22 6.44
N SER A 90 -1.61 -7.67 5.23
CA SER A 90 -1.32 -6.25 4.96
C SER A 90 -2.21 -5.35 5.82
N ASN A 91 -3.53 -5.57 5.82
CA ASN A 91 -4.48 -4.81 6.62
C ASN A 91 -4.18 -4.92 8.13
N GLN A 92 -3.87 -6.13 8.60
CA GLN A 92 -3.56 -6.34 10.02
C GLN A 92 -2.24 -5.69 10.43
N ARG A 93 -1.17 -5.80 9.64
CA ARG A 93 0.15 -5.30 10.03
C ARG A 93 0.31 -3.80 9.79
N ILE A 94 -0.10 -3.33 8.60
CA ILE A 94 0.01 -1.93 8.21
C ILE A 94 -1.15 -1.14 8.79
N GLY A 95 -2.39 -1.58 8.55
CA GLY A 95 -3.59 -0.84 8.95
C GLY A 95 -3.73 -0.68 10.47
N HIS A 96 -3.44 -1.72 11.25
CA HIS A 96 -3.48 -1.62 12.72
C HIS A 96 -2.41 -0.65 13.26
N MET A 97 -1.18 -0.74 12.73
CA MET A 97 -0.07 0.14 13.10
C MET A 97 -0.40 1.60 12.76
N LEU A 98 -0.77 1.87 11.50
CA LEU A 98 -1.12 3.22 11.05
C LEU A 98 -2.31 3.77 11.81
N GLY A 99 -3.31 2.93 12.13
CA GLY A 99 -4.46 3.34 12.93
C GLY A 99 -4.09 3.85 14.33
N SER A 100 -3.11 3.23 15.00
CA SER A 100 -2.59 3.71 16.28
C SER A 100 -1.76 4.97 16.12
N VAL A 101 -0.90 5.03 15.09
CA VAL A 101 -0.08 6.20 14.77
C VAL A 101 -0.95 7.42 14.48
N PHE A 102 -1.97 7.29 13.61
CA PHE A 102 -2.84 8.41 13.24
C PHE A 102 -3.64 8.94 14.43
N LYS A 103 -4.12 8.05 15.32
CA LYS A 103 -4.80 8.46 16.55
C LYS A 103 -3.89 9.26 17.47
N GLU A 104 -2.67 8.77 17.70
CA GLU A 104 -1.70 9.43 18.57
C GLU A 104 -1.24 10.78 18.00
N GLN A 105 -1.00 10.82 16.70
CA GLN A 105 -0.55 12.02 15.98
C GLN A 105 -1.67 13.00 15.65
N GLN A 106 -2.91 12.69 16.02
CA GLN A 106 -4.10 13.45 15.64
C GLN A 106 -4.23 13.68 14.12
N ILE A 107 -3.69 12.76 13.32
CA ILE A 107 -3.80 12.76 11.86
C ILE A 107 -5.18 12.21 11.51
N ASP A 108 -5.94 12.97 10.72
CA ASP A 108 -7.32 12.63 10.36
C ASP A 108 -7.40 11.60 9.23
N LEU A 109 -6.83 10.42 9.46
CA LEU A 109 -6.80 9.32 8.52
C LEU A 109 -7.12 7.99 9.22
N ARG A 110 -7.75 7.07 8.49
CA ARG A 110 -8.07 5.71 8.91
C ARG A 110 -7.90 4.77 7.73
N PHE A 111 -7.17 3.69 7.95
CA PHE A 111 -7.08 2.59 7.00
C PHE A 111 -8.33 1.72 7.09
N ALA A 112 -8.93 1.36 5.97
CA ALA A 112 -10.16 0.58 5.93
C ALA A 112 -10.25 -0.33 4.69
N ASP A 113 -11.10 -1.36 4.79
CA ASP A 113 -11.55 -2.11 3.62
C ASP A 113 -12.55 -1.29 2.80
N PHE A 114 -12.53 -1.39 1.47
CA PHE A 114 -13.44 -0.62 0.62
C PHE A 114 -14.92 -0.84 0.95
N LYS A 115 -15.30 -2.05 1.36
CA LYS A 115 -16.68 -2.37 1.76
C LYS A 115 -17.18 -1.61 2.99
N TYR A 116 -16.32 -0.91 3.71
CA TYR A 116 -16.72 0.05 4.74
C TYR A 116 -17.57 1.20 4.16
N GLN A 117 -17.40 1.51 2.87
CA GLN A 117 -18.17 2.53 2.15
C GLN A 117 -19.05 1.92 1.04
N PRO A 118 -20.08 1.12 1.39
CA PRO A 118 -20.86 0.37 0.40
C PRO A 118 -21.65 1.27 -0.57
N HIS A 119 -21.81 2.56 -0.26
CA HIS A 119 -22.60 3.51 -1.04
C HIS A 119 -21.78 4.32 -2.06
N VAL A 120 -20.45 4.23 -2.02
CA VAL A 120 -19.59 5.13 -2.82
C VAL A 120 -19.67 4.84 -4.30
N MET A 121 -19.87 3.59 -4.73
CA MET A 121 -20.26 3.20 -6.09
C MET A 121 -20.49 1.68 -6.15
N PRO A 122 -21.73 1.18 -6.35
CA PRO A 122 -21.98 -0.26 -6.41
C PRO A 122 -21.38 -0.94 -7.65
N ASP A 123 -21.15 -0.17 -8.73
CA ASP A 123 -20.68 -0.68 -10.02
C ASP A 123 -19.15 -0.60 -10.19
N VAL A 124 -18.44 0.04 -9.26
CA VAL A 124 -16.98 0.13 -9.31
C VAL A 124 -16.39 -1.12 -8.68
N ARG A 125 -15.41 -1.70 -9.37
CA ARG A 125 -14.61 -2.79 -8.81
C ARG A 125 -13.90 -2.30 -7.55
N ALA A 126 -14.29 -2.89 -6.42
CA ALA A 126 -13.77 -2.53 -5.11
C ALA A 126 -12.22 -2.62 -5.05
N PRO A 127 -11.51 -1.51 -4.76
CA PRO A 127 -10.10 -1.58 -4.42
C PRO A 127 -9.90 -2.45 -3.18
N ASN A 128 -8.67 -2.94 -2.99
CA ASN A 128 -8.38 -3.87 -1.90
C ASN A 128 -8.44 -3.18 -0.54
N SER A 129 -8.03 -1.91 -0.49
CA SER A 129 -8.00 -1.07 0.70
C SER A 129 -8.23 0.40 0.36
N ILE A 130 -8.63 1.17 1.35
CA ILE A 130 -8.81 2.62 1.27
C ILE A 130 -8.24 3.31 2.50
N ILE A 131 -7.89 4.58 2.35
CA ILE A 131 -7.64 5.49 3.47
C ILE A 131 -8.69 6.59 3.42
N ILE A 132 -9.41 6.73 4.52
CA ILE A 132 -10.50 7.69 4.69
C ILE A 132 -10.21 8.65 5.83
N THR A 133 -10.86 9.80 5.85
CA THR A 133 -10.90 10.67 7.03
C THR A 133 -11.88 10.14 8.09
N ARG A 134 -11.91 10.76 9.28
CA ARG A 134 -12.92 10.49 10.31
C ARG A 134 -14.33 10.82 9.86
N SER A 135 -14.50 11.77 8.93
CA SER A 135 -15.78 12.08 8.26
C SER A 135 -16.12 11.08 7.14
N ALA A 136 -15.31 10.04 6.95
CA ALA A 136 -15.44 9.05 5.89
C ALA A 136 -15.29 9.66 4.48
N GLU A 137 -14.47 10.68 4.31
CA GLU A 137 -14.07 11.15 2.98
C GLU A 137 -12.94 10.27 2.47
N LEU A 138 -13.02 9.81 1.23
CA LEU A 138 -12.01 8.96 0.60
C LEU A 138 -10.81 9.79 0.15
N GLY A 139 -9.61 9.40 0.58
CA GLY A 139 -8.37 10.14 0.26
C GLY A 139 -7.33 9.31 -0.52
N VAL A 140 -7.28 8.00 -0.30
CA VAL A 140 -6.31 7.10 -0.94
C VAL A 140 -6.95 5.75 -1.23
N VAL A 141 -6.59 5.13 -2.35
CA VAL A 141 -6.97 3.75 -2.71
C VAL A 141 -5.74 2.85 -2.80
N GLY A 142 -5.90 1.57 -2.44
CA GLY A 142 -4.81 0.62 -2.40
C GLY A 142 -5.15 -0.71 -3.06
N GLU A 143 -4.20 -1.24 -3.83
CA GLU A 143 -4.23 -2.57 -4.42
C GLU A 143 -3.12 -3.45 -3.83
N VAL A 144 -3.46 -4.72 -3.58
CA VAL A 144 -2.54 -5.72 -3.02
C VAL A 144 -2.31 -6.83 -4.04
N ARG A 145 -1.07 -7.29 -4.13
CA ARG A 145 -0.62 -8.38 -5.01
C ARG A 145 0.15 -9.43 -4.21
N MET A 146 0.36 -10.58 -4.84
CA MET A 146 1.08 -11.71 -4.23
C MET A 146 2.58 -11.60 -4.51
N PRO A 147 3.46 -11.65 -3.49
CA PRO A 147 4.90 -11.45 -3.69
C PRO A 147 5.61 -12.60 -4.42
N TRP A 148 5.03 -13.81 -4.44
CA TRP A 148 5.62 -14.99 -5.09
C TRP A 148 5.28 -15.10 -6.59
N VAL A 149 4.37 -14.27 -7.09
CA VAL A 149 4.04 -14.24 -8.53
C VAL A 149 5.03 -13.29 -9.20
N ALA A 150 5.92 -13.83 -10.04
CA ALA A 150 6.99 -13.05 -10.68
C ALA A 150 6.48 -11.84 -11.51
N GLN A 151 5.26 -11.93 -12.04
CA GLN A 151 4.61 -10.81 -12.74
C GLN A 151 4.31 -9.62 -11.83
N TYR A 152 4.32 -9.79 -10.50
CA TYR A 152 4.05 -8.77 -9.49
C TYR A 152 5.30 -8.35 -8.70
N ASP A 153 6.51 -8.63 -9.19
CA ASP A 153 7.72 -8.01 -8.67
C ASP A 153 7.76 -6.54 -9.09
N LEU A 154 7.44 -5.67 -8.14
CA LEU A 154 7.32 -4.23 -8.40
C LEU A 154 8.67 -3.59 -8.69
N LYS A 155 9.77 -4.15 -8.15
CA LYS A 155 11.12 -3.67 -8.48
C LYS A 155 11.42 -3.94 -9.95
N VAL A 156 11.13 -5.14 -10.45
CA VAL A 156 11.33 -5.47 -11.86
C VAL A 156 10.49 -4.58 -12.77
N MET A 157 9.25 -4.27 -12.39
CA MET A 157 8.42 -3.34 -13.17
C MET A 157 9.02 -1.93 -13.25
N VAL A 158 9.50 -1.39 -12.12
CA VAL A 158 10.12 -0.06 -12.07
C VAL A 158 11.45 -0.04 -12.83
N ASP A 159 12.30 -1.05 -12.64
CA ASP A 159 13.59 -1.14 -13.33
C ASP A 159 13.41 -1.19 -14.87
N LEU A 160 12.36 -1.87 -15.36
CA LEU A 160 12.02 -1.89 -16.79
C LEU A 160 11.49 -0.54 -17.28
N MET A 161 10.63 0.11 -16.49
CA MET A 161 10.15 1.47 -16.79
C MET A 161 11.31 2.45 -16.92
N ASP A 162 12.28 2.39 -15.99
CA ASP A 162 13.49 3.22 -16.02
C ASP A 162 14.39 2.91 -17.24
N ALA A 163 14.36 1.67 -17.73
CA ALA A 163 15.02 1.25 -18.97
C ALA A 163 14.23 1.61 -20.25
N GLY A 164 13.04 2.21 -20.14
CA GLY A 164 12.21 2.65 -21.24
C GLY A 164 11.11 1.67 -21.68
N ASP A 165 10.92 0.55 -20.97
CA ASP A 165 9.80 -0.38 -21.18
C ASP A 165 8.84 -0.34 -19.99
N ASP A 166 7.81 0.50 -20.08
CA ASP A 166 6.81 0.68 -19.03
C ASP A 166 5.62 -0.30 -19.14
N THR A 167 5.64 -1.24 -20.11
CA THR A 167 4.51 -2.14 -20.42
C THR A 167 4.06 -2.93 -19.19
N LYS A 168 5.00 -3.54 -18.46
CA LYS A 168 4.67 -4.33 -17.26
C LYS A 168 4.15 -3.46 -16.12
N PHE A 169 4.70 -2.26 -15.96
CA PHE A 169 4.25 -1.35 -14.92
C PHE A 169 2.82 -0.89 -15.19
N ARG A 170 2.53 -0.46 -16.44
CA ARG A 170 1.18 -0.09 -16.91
C ARG A 170 0.15 -1.18 -16.68
N HIS A 171 0.51 -2.43 -16.96
CA HIS A 171 -0.33 -3.58 -16.69
C HIS A 171 -0.54 -3.78 -15.17
N GLY A 172 0.53 -3.70 -14.38
CA GLY A 172 0.49 -3.87 -12.93
C GLY A 172 -0.40 -2.85 -12.21
N ILE A 173 -0.36 -1.59 -12.65
CA ILE A 173 -1.12 -0.50 -12.02
C ILE A 173 -2.51 -0.28 -12.63
N GLY A 174 -2.88 -0.92 -13.73
CA GLY A 174 -4.09 -0.54 -14.47
C GLY A 174 -5.39 -0.69 -13.68
N GLN A 175 -5.49 -1.69 -12.80
CA GLN A 175 -6.61 -1.78 -11.84
C GLN A 175 -6.61 -0.63 -10.83
N LEU A 176 -5.44 -0.29 -10.27
CA LEU A 176 -5.31 0.83 -9.33
C LEU A 176 -5.71 2.15 -10.02
N ALA A 177 -5.19 2.39 -11.22
CA ALA A 177 -5.50 3.56 -12.03
C ALA A 177 -7.00 3.65 -12.36
N HIS A 178 -7.63 2.52 -12.68
CA HIS A 178 -9.08 2.46 -12.90
C HIS A 178 -9.84 2.85 -11.63
N SER A 179 -9.51 2.28 -10.46
CA SER A 179 -10.14 2.67 -9.19
C SER A 179 -9.91 4.13 -8.84
N MET A 180 -8.70 4.66 -9.02
CA MET A 180 -8.39 6.08 -8.79
C MET A 180 -9.22 6.99 -9.68
N LYS A 181 -9.44 6.61 -10.95
CA LYS A 181 -10.25 7.40 -11.90
C LYS A 181 -11.74 7.35 -11.54
N GLU A 182 -12.30 6.17 -11.32
CA GLU A 182 -13.74 6.02 -11.04
C GLU A 182 -14.14 6.70 -9.73
N LEU A 183 -13.25 6.69 -8.74
CA LEU A 183 -13.50 7.26 -7.41
C LEU A 183 -13.03 8.72 -7.28
N ASP A 184 -12.49 9.33 -8.34
CA ASP A 184 -11.90 10.68 -8.33
C ASP A 184 -10.83 10.88 -7.24
N ILE A 185 -9.95 9.88 -7.08
CA ILE A 185 -8.93 9.86 -6.03
C ILE A 185 -7.55 10.17 -6.60
N LYS A 186 -6.92 11.19 -6.02
CA LYS A 186 -5.59 11.64 -6.42
C LYS A 186 -4.48 10.65 -6.08
N TYR A 187 -4.52 9.99 -4.92
CA TYR A 187 -3.40 9.18 -4.43
C TYR A 187 -3.73 7.69 -4.39
N GLY A 188 -2.76 6.87 -4.75
CA GLY A 188 -2.91 5.42 -4.75
C GLY A 188 -1.63 4.71 -4.35
N PHE A 189 -1.75 3.45 -3.95
CA PHE A 189 -0.60 2.57 -3.77
C PHE A 189 -0.87 1.16 -4.28
N LEU A 190 0.20 0.53 -4.79
CA LEU A 190 0.23 -0.87 -5.15
C LEU A 190 1.29 -1.54 -4.28
N THR A 191 0.91 -2.57 -3.54
CA THR A 191 1.85 -3.33 -2.69
C THR A 191 1.78 -4.81 -2.97
N ASN A 192 2.92 -5.49 -2.94
CA ASN A 192 2.99 -6.95 -2.86
C ASN A 192 3.40 -7.42 -1.46
N TYR A 193 3.20 -6.57 -0.44
CA TYR A 193 3.69 -6.69 0.94
C TYR A 193 5.20 -6.44 1.10
N ASN A 194 6.04 -7.01 0.23
CA ASN A 194 7.50 -6.84 0.29
C ASN A 194 7.96 -5.50 -0.28
N GLN A 195 7.22 -5.00 -1.27
CA GLN A 195 7.49 -3.79 -2.03
C GLN A 195 6.18 -3.00 -2.15
N THR A 196 6.30 -1.68 -2.17
CA THR A 196 5.16 -0.78 -2.38
C THR A 196 5.57 0.32 -3.34
N VAL A 197 4.71 0.58 -4.31
CA VAL A 197 4.78 1.72 -5.22
C VAL A 197 3.64 2.67 -4.85
N PHE A 198 3.96 3.96 -4.76
CA PHE A 198 2.99 5.03 -4.58
C PHE A 198 2.81 5.74 -5.91
N VAL A 199 1.57 6.08 -6.23
CA VAL A 199 1.22 6.82 -7.44
C VAL A 199 0.33 8.01 -7.12
N ARG A 200 0.39 9.05 -7.94
CA ARG A 200 -0.50 10.20 -7.86
C ARG A 200 -1.03 10.62 -9.23
N GLN A 201 -2.28 11.06 -9.28
CA GLN A 201 -2.83 11.72 -10.46
C GLN A 201 -2.25 13.13 -10.60
N VAL A 202 -1.82 13.45 -11.82
CA VAL A 202 -1.28 14.76 -12.19
C VAL A 202 -1.75 15.18 -13.58
N LEU A 203 -1.75 16.49 -13.84
CA LEU A 203 -1.96 17.03 -15.17
C LEU A 203 -0.62 17.03 -15.92
N LEU A 204 -0.52 16.19 -16.94
CA LEU A 204 0.61 16.11 -17.87
C LEU A 204 0.28 16.89 -19.16
N SER A 205 1.28 17.02 -20.04
CA SER A 205 1.15 17.71 -21.33
C SER A 205 0.07 17.12 -22.25
N ASP A 206 -0.23 15.84 -22.09
CA ASP A 206 -1.19 15.05 -22.85
C ASP A 206 -2.53 14.82 -22.11
N GLY A 207 -2.70 15.42 -20.91
CA GLY A 207 -3.92 15.31 -20.11
C GLY A 207 -3.66 14.73 -18.72
N MET A 208 -4.71 14.19 -18.09
CA MET A 208 -4.57 13.52 -16.79
C MET A 208 -3.77 12.23 -16.93
N GLY A 209 -2.71 12.12 -16.14
CA GLY A 209 -1.81 10.97 -16.10
C GLY A 209 -1.43 10.59 -14.67
N LEU A 210 -0.44 9.71 -14.55
CA LEU A 210 0.11 9.26 -13.28
C LEU A 210 1.60 9.57 -13.15
N GLU A 211 1.99 9.88 -11.92
CA GLU A 211 3.37 9.93 -11.44
C GLU A 211 3.63 8.93 -10.31
#